data_AF-A0A1Y2DRT5-F1
#
_entry.id   AF-A0A1Y2DRT5-F1
#
_cell.length_a   1.000
_cell.length_b   1.000
_cell.length_c   1.000
_cell.angle_alpha   90.00
_cell.angle_beta   90.00
_cell.angle_gamma   90.00
#
_symmetry.space_group_name_H-M   'P 1'
#
loop_
_entity.id
_entity.type
_entity.pdbx_description
1 polymer ?
#
loop_
_entity_poly.entity_id
_entity_poly.type
_entity_poly.pdbx_seq_one_letter_code
_entity_poly.pdbx_strand_id
1 'polypeptide(L)'
;MNKIFYLASCSIDAKGNYCNFSQHIHKNDYDPINLFHMKKDVNETLSVSCSSHVCRENLVNMLEHLVPLYEHDVSTDNELSYESEFIENGKRSITYLTSEACVSQDPVNPVIQNQNQNLSNGINTLNIIPIMNLIIISLLSLLLKI
;
A
#
# COMPACT_ATOMS: atom_id res chain seq x y z
N MET A 1 18.34 2.20 11.28
CA MET A 1 16.92 1.88 11.56
C MET A 1 16.44 0.93 10.47
N ASN A 2 15.74 -0.16 10.80
CA ASN A 2 15.19 -1.08 9.80
C ASN A 2 14.27 -0.31 8.83
N LYS A 3 14.38 -0.52 7.52
CA LYS A 3 13.58 0.19 6.49
C LYS A 3 12.07 0.05 6.76
N ILE A 4 11.63 -1.12 7.20
CA ILE A 4 10.23 -1.38 7.55
C ILE A 4 9.80 -0.56 8.75
N PHE A 5 10.65 -0.50 9.77
CA PHE A 5 10.40 0.32 10.95
C PHE A 5 10.33 1.82 10.61
N TYR A 6 11.19 2.28 9.69
CA TYR A 6 11.13 3.63 9.15
C TYR A 6 9.81 3.90 8.42
N LEU A 7 9.40 3.02 7.50
CA LEU A 7 8.13 3.16 6.79
C LEU A 7 6.94 3.14 7.76
N ALA A 8 6.93 2.23 8.73
CA ALA A 8 5.88 2.14 9.74
C ALA A 8 5.76 3.43 10.55
N SER A 9 6.88 4.04 10.92
CA SER A 9 6.90 5.22 11.80
C SER A 9 6.77 6.56 11.05
N CYS A 10 7.20 6.62 9.79
CA CYS A 10 7.44 7.89 9.09
C CYS A 10 6.67 8.06 7.78
N SER A 11 5.66 7.22 7.51
CA SER A 11 4.84 7.39 6.29
C SER A 11 3.91 8.59 6.42
N ILE A 12 3.98 9.51 5.45
CA ILE A 12 3.21 10.75 5.38
C ILE A 12 2.50 10.83 4.03
N ASP A 13 1.23 11.21 4.03
CA ASP A 13 0.39 11.37 2.84
C ASP A 13 0.74 12.64 2.03
N ALA A 14 0.09 12.81 0.88
CA ALA A 14 0.30 13.99 0.01
C ALA A 14 -0.10 15.33 0.66
N LYS A 15 -0.85 15.29 1.77
CA LYS A 15 -1.34 16.46 2.52
C LYS A 15 -0.46 16.77 3.74
N GLY A 16 0.61 16.00 3.98
CA GLY A 16 1.50 16.18 5.12
C GLY A 16 1.01 15.51 6.41
N ASN A 17 -0.03 14.68 6.37
CA ASN A 17 -0.50 13.93 7.52
C ASN A 17 0.19 12.57 7.59
N TYR A 18 0.54 12.11 8.78
CA TYR A 18 0.96 10.73 8.97
C TYR A 18 -0.12 9.76 8.50
N CYS A 19 0.29 8.68 7.85
CA CYS A 19 -0.59 7.55 7.56
C CYS A 19 -1.18 7.01 8.85
N ASN A 20 -2.39 6.44 8.79
CA ASN A 20 -3.11 5.97 9.98
C ASN A 20 -2.25 5.05 10.87
N PHE A 21 -1.56 4.08 10.28
CA PHE A 21 -0.65 3.21 11.02
C PHE A 21 0.52 3.95 11.69
N SER A 22 1.12 4.93 11.02
CA SER A 22 2.17 5.76 11.60
C SER A 22 1.64 6.60 12.76
N GLN A 23 0.43 7.16 12.63
CA GLN A 23 -0.19 7.94 13.71
C GLN A 23 -0.37 7.11 14.98
N HIS A 24 -0.86 5.87 14.85
CA HIS A 24 -1.08 4.99 15.99
C HIS A 24 0.23 4.61 16.68
N ILE A 25 1.32 4.42 15.92
CA ILE A 25 2.66 4.23 16.49
C ILE A 25 3.12 5.47 17.27
N HIS A 26 2.98 6.67 16.71
CA HIS A 26 3.37 7.93 17.40
C HIS A 26 2.53 8.21 18.65
N LYS A 27 1.27 7.78 18.66
CA LYS A 27 0.36 7.91 19.80
C LYS A 27 0.58 6.82 20.86
N ASN A 28 1.45 5.84 20.60
CA ASN A 28 1.64 4.64 21.41
C ASN A 28 0.36 3.80 21.55
N ASP A 29 -0.52 3.84 20.54
CA ASP A 29 -1.73 3.02 20.50
C ASP A 29 -1.38 1.56 20.20
N TYR A 30 -0.32 1.31 19.40
CA TYR A 30 0.27 -0.01 19.20
C TYR A 30 1.71 0.05 18.64
N ASP A 31 2.47 -1.04 18.84
CA ASP A 31 3.85 -1.19 18.34
C ASP A 31 3.91 -1.51 16.83
N PRO A 32 4.97 -1.10 16.11
CA PRO A 32 5.11 -1.41 14.68
C PRO A 32 5.00 -2.89 14.31
N ILE A 33 5.36 -3.81 15.22
CA ILE A 33 5.23 -5.26 14.99
C ILE A 33 3.77 -5.70 14.84
N ASN A 34 2.83 -4.95 15.42
CA ASN A 34 1.40 -5.24 15.33
C ASN A 34 0.83 -4.97 13.93
N LEU A 35 1.55 -4.24 13.06
CA LEU A 35 1.21 -4.13 11.63
C LEU A 35 1.33 -5.45 10.88
N PHE A 36 2.14 -6.39 11.38
CA PHE A 36 2.20 -7.73 10.81
C PHE A 36 1.14 -8.64 11.45
N HIS A 37 0.97 -8.55 12.78
CA HIS A 37 0.00 -9.36 13.53
C HIS A 37 -1.44 -8.84 13.48
N MET A 38 -1.85 -8.14 12.41
CA MET A 38 -3.16 -7.52 12.34
C MET A 38 -4.27 -8.58 12.44
N LYS A 39 -4.97 -8.59 13.56
CA LYS A 39 -6.10 -9.50 13.83
C LYS A 39 -7.43 -8.78 14.06
N LYS A 40 -7.41 -7.50 14.49
CA LYS A 40 -8.61 -6.76 14.91
C LYS A 40 -8.90 -5.49 14.10
N ASP A 41 -7.84 -4.81 13.63
CA ASP A 41 -7.96 -3.50 12.96
C ASP A 41 -7.56 -3.56 11.47
N VAL A 42 -7.59 -4.76 10.89
CA VAL A 42 -7.27 -5.03 9.48
C VAL A 42 -8.15 -4.16 8.59
N ASN A 43 -9.47 -4.21 8.74
CA ASN A 43 -10.36 -3.51 7.84
C ASN A 43 -10.26 -1.99 7.99
N GLU A 44 -10.13 -1.47 9.20
CA GLU A 44 -9.98 -0.02 9.42
C GLU A 44 -8.64 0.49 8.87
N THR A 45 -7.53 -0.17 9.20
CA THR A 45 -6.19 0.21 8.70
C THR A 45 -6.09 0.06 7.18
N LEU A 46 -6.56 -1.06 6.61
CA LEU A 46 -6.51 -1.31 5.17
C LEU A 46 -7.42 -0.33 4.39
N SER A 47 -8.68 -0.18 4.81
CA SER A 47 -9.64 0.67 4.11
C SER A 47 -9.24 2.15 4.14
N VAL A 48 -8.73 2.64 5.27
CA VAL A 48 -8.22 4.02 5.39
C VAL A 48 -6.98 4.21 4.53
N SER A 49 -6.10 3.20 4.47
CA SER A 49 -4.91 3.26 3.61
C SER A 49 -5.27 3.35 2.12
N CYS A 50 -6.39 2.76 1.68
CA CYS A 50 -6.85 2.88 0.29
C CYS A 50 -7.12 4.32 -0.15
N SER A 51 -7.44 5.23 0.79
CA SER A 51 -7.73 6.63 0.48
C SER A 51 -6.49 7.44 0.11
N SER A 52 -5.29 6.93 0.39
CA SER A 52 -4.03 7.62 0.07
C SER A 52 -3.02 6.71 -0.61
N HIS A 53 -2.55 7.15 -1.77
CA HIS A 53 -1.60 6.41 -2.60
C HIS A 53 -0.32 6.03 -1.83
N VAL A 54 0.30 7.00 -1.16
CA VAL A 54 1.56 6.78 -0.40
C VAL A 54 1.35 5.82 0.77
N CYS A 55 0.26 5.97 1.52
CA CYS A 55 -0.02 5.11 2.66
C CYS A 55 -0.28 3.66 2.24
N ARG A 56 -1.06 3.48 1.18
CA ARG A 56 -1.31 2.17 0.57
C ARG A 56 -0.02 1.51 0.08
N GLU A 57 0.78 2.22 -0.71
CA GLU A 57 2.03 1.67 -1.26
C GLU A 57 3.04 1.32 -0.18
N ASN A 58 3.19 2.17 0.84
CA ASN A 58 4.09 1.86 1.95
C ASN A 58 3.61 0.67 2.76
N LEU A 59 2.29 0.51 2.96
CA LEU A 59 1.75 -0.66 3.64
C LEU A 59 1.97 -1.94 2.83
N VAL A 60 1.77 -1.91 1.51
CA VAL A 60 2.10 -3.03 0.60
C VAL A 60 3.59 -3.37 0.70
N ASN A 61 4.47 -2.38 0.53
CA ASN A 61 5.91 -2.57 0.61
C ASN A 61 6.34 -3.20 1.94
N MET A 62 5.75 -2.78 3.06
CA MET A 62 6.06 -3.38 4.36
C MET A 62 5.66 -4.86 4.41
N LEU A 63 4.43 -5.17 4.00
CA LEU A 63 3.92 -6.55 4.01
C LEU A 63 4.69 -7.46 3.06
N GLU A 64 5.06 -7.00 1.87
CA GLU A 64 5.84 -7.77 0.89
C GLU A 64 7.25 -8.15 1.38
N HIS A 65 7.82 -7.37 2.31
CA HIS A 65 9.10 -7.72 2.95
C HIS A 65 8.93 -8.61 4.18
N LEU A 66 7.87 -8.37 4.96
CA LEU A 66 7.62 -9.10 6.21
C LEU A 66 7.15 -10.53 5.90
N VAL A 67 6.17 -10.72 5.01
CA VAL A 67 5.58 -12.03 4.73
C VAL A 67 6.64 -13.11 4.41
N PRO A 68 7.60 -12.91 3.48
CA PRO A 68 8.61 -13.92 3.19
C PRO A 68 9.57 -14.20 4.36
N LEU A 69 9.83 -13.20 5.21
CA LEU A 69 10.67 -13.35 6.39
C LEU A 69 10.01 -14.27 7.41
N TYR A 70 8.72 -14.05 7.70
CA TYR A 70 7.98 -14.92 8.60
C TYR A 70 7.73 -16.31 8.01
N GLU A 71 7.54 -16.43 6.69
CA GLU A 71 7.50 -17.74 6.02
C GLU A 71 8.80 -18.52 6.24
N HIS A 72 9.94 -17.84 6.16
CA HIS A 72 11.24 -18.45 6.46
C HIS A 72 11.33 -18.87 7.94
N ASP A 73 10.96 -17.99 8.86
CA ASP A 73 11.00 -18.25 10.30
C ASP A 73 10.13 -19.46 10.67
N VAL A 74 8.89 -19.52 10.18
CA VAL A 74 7.98 -20.68 10.37
C VAL A 74 8.56 -21.97 9.76
N SER A 75 9.24 -21.86 8.62
CA SER A 75 9.84 -23.04 7.96
C SER A 75 11.06 -23.59 8.71
N THR A 76 11.71 -22.77 9.53
CA THR A 76 12.96 -23.10 10.23
C THR A 76 12.76 -23.39 11.71
N ASP A 77 11.72 -22.82 12.33
CA ASP A 77 11.38 -23.01 13.73
C ASP A 77 9.88 -23.33 13.90
N ASN A 78 9.59 -24.56 14.35
CA ASN A 78 8.22 -25.03 14.54
C ASN A 78 7.51 -24.35 15.73
N GLU A 79 8.25 -23.74 16.67
CA GLU A 79 7.66 -22.95 17.76
C GLU A 79 6.93 -21.70 17.22
N LEU A 80 7.31 -21.24 16.03
CA LEU A 80 6.71 -20.10 15.35
C LEU A 80 5.51 -20.46 14.48
N SER A 81 5.06 -21.72 14.47
CA SER A 81 3.93 -22.17 13.64
C SER A 81 2.64 -21.35 13.79
N TYR A 82 2.43 -20.70 14.93
CA TYR A 82 1.29 -19.80 15.17
C TYR A 82 1.31 -18.55 14.26
N GLU A 83 2.48 -18.17 13.72
CA GLU A 83 2.64 -17.05 12.78
C GLU A 83 1.97 -17.31 11.41
N SER A 84 1.65 -18.57 11.11
CA SER A 84 1.00 -18.97 9.86
C SER A 84 -0.30 -18.21 9.58
N GLU A 85 -1.08 -17.89 10.62
CA GLU A 85 -2.31 -17.11 10.46
C GLU A 85 -2.00 -15.67 10.01
N PHE A 86 -0.94 -15.07 10.55
CA PHE A 86 -0.55 -13.70 10.21
C PHE A 86 0.09 -13.60 8.83
N ILE A 87 0.84 -14.63 8.41
CA ILE A 87 1.33 -14.79 7.03
C ILE A 87 0.16 -14.76 6.04
N GLU A 88 -0.88 -15.56 6.28
CA GLU A 88 -2.07 -15.59 5.42
C GLU A 88 -2.86 -14.27 5.47
N ASN A 89 -2.92 -13.60 6.63
CA ASN A 89 -3.47 -12.25 6.73
C ASN A 89 -2.68 -11.23 5.89
N GLY A 90 -1.35 -11.30 5.92
CA GLY A 90 -0.47 -10.45 5.15
C GLY A 90 -0.70 -10.62 3.64
N LYS A 91 -0.77 -11.86 3.15
CA LYS A 91 -1.05 -12.17 1.73
C LYS A 91 -2.42 -11.63 1.27
N ARG A 92 -3.45 -11.83 2.09
CA ARG A 92 -4.80 -11.28 1.80
C ARG A 92 -4.80 -9.76 1.80
N SER A 93 -4.07 -9.14 2.72
CA SER A 93 -3.93 -7.68 2.81
C SER A 93 -3.25 -7.12 1.57
N ILE A 94 -2.16 -7.72 1.10
CA ILE A 94 -1.48 -7.34 -0.15
C ILE A 94 -2.45 -7.44 -1.33
N THR A 95 -3.18 -8.56 -1.43
CA THR A 95 -4.18 -8.77 -2.51
C THR A 95 -5.25 -7.69 -2.50
N TYR A 96 -5.79 -7.35 -1.33
CA TYR A 96 -6.78 -6.28 -1.21
C TYR A 96 -6.20 -4.90 -1.58
N LEU A 97 -5.05 -4.55 -1.03
CA LEU A 97 -4.41 -3.23 -1.24
C LEU A 97 -3.96 -3.00 -2.68
N THR A 98 -3.72 -4.06 -3.44
CA THR A 98 -3.34 -3.99 -4.88
C THR A 98 -4.53 -4.18 -5.82
N SER A 99 -5.73 -4.43 -5.30
CA SER A 99 -6.94 -4.62 -6.10
C SER A 99 -7.55 -3.32 -6.60
N GLU A 100 -8.39 -3.43 -7.63
CA GLU A 100 -9.21 -2.32 -8.14
C GLU A 100 -10.20 -1.77 -7.11
N ALA A 101 -10.51 -2.53 -6.05
CA ALA A 101 -11.36 -2.08 -4.95
C ALA A 101 -10.64 -1.11 -3.99
N CYS A 102 -9.31 -1.03 -4.02
CA CYS A 102 -8.49 -0.21 -3.13
C CYS A 102 -7.71 0.84 -3.94
N VAL A 103 -8.42 1.80 -4.55
CA VAL A 103 -7.82 2.83 -5.40
C VAL A 103 -7.90 4.21 -4.76
N SER A 104 -6.72 4.82 -4.56
CA SER A 104 -6.60 6.20 -4.10
C SER A 104 -7.02 7.19 -5.18
N GLN A 105 -7.74 8.24 -4.78
CA GLN A 105 -8.04 9.41 -5.62
C GLN A 105 -6.99 10.53 -5.48
N ASP A 106 -6.02 10.38 -4.57
CA ASP A 106 -4.92 11.35 -4.45
C ASP A 106 -4.14 11.41 -5.77
N PRO A 107 -3.80 12.63 -6.25
CA PRO A 107 -2.92 12.76 -7.40
C PRO A 107 -1.59 12.11 -7.07
N VAL A 108 -1.14 11.17 -7.91
CA VAL A 108 0.22 10.63 -7.84
C VAL A 108 1.15 11.82 -7.98
N ASN A 109 1.85 12.19 -6.89
CA ASN A 109 2.77 13.32 -6.94
C ASN A 109 4.02 12.86 -7.71
N PRO A 110 4.24 13.29 -8.96
CA PRO A 110 5.29 12.74 -9.81
C PRO A 110 6.71 13.07 -9.31
N VAL A 111 6.82 13.95 -8.31
CA VAL A 111 8.10 14.31 -7.67
C VAL A 111 8.72 13.13 -6.92
N ILE A 112 7.93 12.15 -6.45
CA ILE A 112 8.44 10.93 -5.79
C ILE A 112 8.89 9.88 -6.82
N GLN A 113 8.33 9.88 -8.05
CA GLN A 113 8.73 8.93 -9.09
C GLN A 113 10.16 9.16 -9.60
N ASN A 114 10.67 10.40 -9.57
CA ASN A 114 12.02 10.70 -10.05
C ASN A 114 13.15 10.37 -9.06
N GLN A 115 12.86 10.02 -7.80
CA GLN A 115 13.90 9.63 -6.83
C GLN A 115 14.11 8.11 -6.72
N ASN A 116 13.17 7.29 -7.19
CA ASN A 116 13.28 5.82 -7.16
C ASN A 116 13.60 5.18 -8.53
N GLN A 117 13.76 5.97 -9.59
CA GLN A 117 14.08 5.45 -10.94
C GLN A 117 15.48 4.81 -11.09
N ASN A 118 16.32 4.80 -10.05
CA ASN A 118 17.61 4.13 -10.09
C ASN A 118 17.62 2.71 -9.48
N LEU A 119 16.48 2.13 -9.07
CA LEU A 119 16.48 0.81 -8.42
C LEU A 119 15.44 -0.23 -8.89
N SER A 120 14.82 -0.06 -10.05
CA SER A 120 14.00 -1.13 -10.64
C SER A 120 14.25 -1.22 -12.14
N ASN A 121 15.13 -2.14 -12.52
CA ASN A 121 15.09 -2.71 -13.85
C ASN A 121 13.80 -3.54 -13.97
N GLY A 122 12.92 -3.11 -14.87
CA GLY A 122 11.93 -3.94 -15.53
C GLY A 122 10.67 -4.24 -14.72
N ILE A 123 9.63 -3.44 -14.95
CA ILE A 123 8.33 -3.86 -15.52
C ILE A 123 7.61 -2.58 -15.97
N ASN A 124 7.11 -2.62 -17.21
CA ASN A 124 6.56 -1.48 -17.95
C ASN A 124 5.49 -0.68 -17.18
N THR A 125 5.77 0.59 -16.92
CA THR A 125 4.74 1.61 -16.64
C THR A 125 3.92 1.84 -17.92
N LEU A 126 2.83 1.11 -18.08
CA LEU A 126 1.75 1.51 -18.96
C LEU A 126 1.06 2.72 -18.32
N ASN A 127 1.38 3.91 -18.83
CA ASN A 127 0.59 5.11 -18.63
C ASN A 127 -0.83 4.87 -19.15
N ILE A 128 -1.73 4.37 -18.30
CA ILE A 128 -3.17 4.41 -18.57
C ILE A 128 -3.66 5.77 -18.11
N ILE A 129 -3.46 6.76 -18.98
CA ILE A 129 -4.36 7.92 -19.06
C ILE A 129 -5.78 7.36 -19.11
N PRO A 130 -6.79 7.93 -18.41
CA PRO A 130 -8.14 7.41 -18.49
C PRO A 130 -8.65 7.63 -19.92
N ILE A 131 -8.56 6.59 -20.76
CA ILE A 131 -9.13 6.51 -22.11
C ILE A 131 -10.63 6.86 -22.08
N MET A 132 -11.27 6.70 -20.91
CA MET A 132 -12.62 7.13 -20.63
C MET A 132 -12.90 8.62 -20.91
N ASN A 133 -11.95 9.54 -20.70
CA ASN A 133 -12.18 10.96 -21.02
C ASN A 133 -12.10 11.26 -22.52
N LEU A 134 -11.31 10.50 -23.29
CA LEU A 134 -11.23 10.67 -24.75
C LEU A 134 -12.47 10.15 -25.47
N ILE A 135 -13.08 9.07 -24.98
CA ILE A 135 -14.34 8.53 -25.55
C ILE A 135 -15.49 9.51 -25.31
N ILE A 136 -15.58 10.11 -24.11
CA ILE A 136 -16.64 11.07 -23.77
C ILE A 136 -16.50 12.37 -24.59
N ILE A 137 -15.28 12.91 -24.74
CA ILE A 137 -15.04 14.12 -25.54
C ILE A 137 -15.31 13.87 -27.03
N SER A 138 -14.97 12.69 -27.54
CA SER A 138 -15.25 12.29 -28.94
C SER A 138 -16.76 12.20 -29.21
N LEU A 139 -17.53 11.59 -28.29
CA LEU A 139 -19.00 11.49 -28.40
C LEU A 139 -19.70 12.85 -28.28
N LEU A 140 -19.24 13.72 -27.37
CA LEU A 140 -19.77 15.08 -27.23
C LEU A 140 -19.51 15.94 -28.47
N SER A 141 -18.34 15.78 -29.10
CA SER A 141 -17.98 16.49 -30.34
C SER A 141 -18.81 16.03 -31.54
N LEU A 142 -19.35 14.81 -31.51
CA LEU A 142 -20.24 14.27 -32.54
C LEU A 142 -21.69 14.76 -32.34
N LEU A 143 -22.15 14.87 -31.10
CA LEU A 143 -23.50 15.35 -30.76
C LEU A 143 -23.66 16.88 -30.92
N LEU A 144 -22.59 17.65 -30.80
CA LEU A 144 -22.58 19.12 -30.99
C LEU A 144 -22.39 19.56 -32.46
N LYS A 145 -22.25 18.63 -33.41
CA LYS A 145 -22.11 18.90 -34.85
C LYS A 145 -23.40 18.66 -35.66
N ILE A 146 -24.56 18.63 -35.00
CA ILE A 146 -25.90 18.68 -35.62
C ILE A 146 -26.52 20.05 -35.34
#